data_AF-W0DAD1-F1
#
_entry.id   AF-W0DAD1-F1
#
_cell.length_a   1.000
_cell.length_b   1.000
_cell.length_c   1.000
_cell.angle_alpha   90.00
_cell.angle_beta   90.00
_cell.angle_gamma   90.00
#
_symmetry.space_group_name_H-M   'P 1'
#
loop_
_entity.id
_entity.type
_entity.pdbx_description
1 polymer ?
#
loop_
_entity_poly.entity_id
_entity_poly.type
_entity_poly.pdbx_seq_one_letter_code
_entity_poly.pdbx_strand_id
1 'polypeptide(L)'
;MQRIELYKDLNLESVNLKEIFREIQDKSESGYLKITYWDQEDYIFYAGGKPIGGATYDRQGRKMTLDYLNYRIRNYNGTLSFYKLPTLEVLVFKYKELKFPTPYNFVSYGDEFLAPVKTTMVDPNRVLQQVKRSHLNGYIVIGDDENYKCMLFLQGGNSIAFYNGKQFIRKGNVRFSVKRETDYVGVYSTEPEFSLLLSCMDTLKLDEEYDFKSKEELEAIEKSITSRKSTCLLDATLSNGDRLYQFFYSGAFIVRILHSREELASASRIDIKPGTENRLKVFSIDVPLEIGSVNVEFVYEDADRKVYTSYVPEDKVTKLKKFFIEEIGPIGSFLWNRILKSNGLDEAKLSKDDFEKLVNILRDEIPDERHRDKFIEKVRRLET
;
A
#
# COMPACT_ATOMS: atom_id res chain seq x y z
N MET A 1 -3.88 -13.23 8.94
CA MET A 1 -4.47 -11.89 8.80
C MET A 1 -5.43 -11.61 9.95
N GLN A 2 -5.17 -10.59 10.78
CA GLN A 2 -6.08 -10.22 11.88
C GLN A 2 -6.93 -9.00 11.48
N ARG A 3 -8.17 -9.26 11.04
CA ARG A 3 -9.16 -8.22 10.73
C ARG A 3 -9.70 -7.62 12.03
N ILE A 4 -9.73 -6.29 12.12
CA ILE A 4 -10.26 -5.58 13.30
C ILE A 4 -11.61 -4.96 12.93
N GLU A 5 -12.66 -5.37 13.63
CA GLU A 5 -14.00 -4.80 13.47
C GLU A 5 -14.09 -3.49 14.27
N LEU A 6 -14.19 -2.33 13.60
CA LEU A 6 -14.37 -1.04 14.28
C LEU A 6 -15.84 -0.71 14.49
N TYR A 7 -16.66 -1.00 13.48
CA TYR A 7 -18.12 -0.94 13.56
C TYR A 7 -18.67 -2.28 13.12
N LYS A 8 -19.65 -2.80 13.87
CA LYS A 8 -20.26 -4.10 13.61
C LYS A 8 -21.77 -3.99 13.61
N ASP A 9 -22.37 -4.43 12.50
CA ASP A 9 -23.80 -4.66 12.34
C ASP A 9 -24.67 -3.47 12.78
N LEU A 10 -24.21 -2.25 12.48
CA LEU A 10 -24.98 -1.04 12.76
C LEU A 10 -26.22 -1.00 11.87
N ASN A 11 -27.40 -0.81 12.47
CA ASN A 11 -28.64 -0.68 11.72
C ASN A 11 -28.62 0.60 10.87
N LEU A 12 -28.81 0.45 9.56
CA LEU A 12 -28.81 1.55 8.59
C LEU A 12 -29.89 2.61 8.89
N GLU A 13 -31.03 2.25 9.46
CA GLU A 13 -32.09 3.21 9.85
C GLU A 13 -31.63 4.20 10.92
N SER A 14 -30.67 3.79 11.75
CA SER A 14 -30.21 4.55 12.92
C SER A 14 -28.84 5.19 12.71
N VAL A 15 -28.13 4.86 11.62
CA VAL A 15 -26.75 5.27 11.41
C VAL A 15 -26.65 6.59 10.65
N ASN A 16 -25.78 7.49 11.12
CA ASN A 16 -25.37 8.66 10.34
C ASN A 16 -24.17 8.31 9.46
N LEU A 17 -24.45 7.83 8.25
CA LEU A 17 -23.42 7.39 7.29
C LEU A 17 -22.39 8.49 6.97
N LYS A 18 -22.83 9.76 6.92
CA LYS A 18 -21.94 10.88 6.60
C LYS A 18 -20.85 11.04 7.66
N GLU A 19 -21.21 10.88 8.93
CA GLU A 19 -20.23 10.95 10.02
C GLU A 19 -19.30 9.74 10.03
N ILE A 20 -19.77 8.54 9.67
CA ILE A 20 -18.90 7.37 9.51
C ILE A 20 -17.86 7.61 8.40
N PHE A 21 -18.29 8.09 7.24
CA PHE A 21 -17.37 8.39 6.13
C PHE A 21 -16.35 9.45 6.52
N ARG A 22 -16.80 10.49 7.22
CA ARG A 22 -15.94 11.54 7.74
C ARG A 22 -14.95 10.98 8.75
N GLU A 23 -15.36 10.12 9.67
CA GLU A 23 -14.47 9.55 10.68
C GLU A 23 -13.39 8.65 10.06
N ILE A 24 -13.75 7.83 9.06
CA ILE A 24 -12.79 7.02 8.29
C ILE A 24 -11.74 7.93 7.62
N GLN A 25 -12.18 9.04 7.03
CA GLN A 25 -11.31 10.01 6.37
C GLN A 25 -10.42 10.76 7.37
N ASP A 26 -11.01 11.31 8.44
CA ASP A 26 -10.31 12.11 9.45
C ASP A 26 -9.26 11.29 10.21
N LYS A 27 -9.54 10.00 10.46
CA LYS A 27 -8.59 9.07 11.08
C LYS A 27 -7.64 8.38 10.09
N SER A 28 -7.78 8.65 8.79
CA SER A 28 -7.00 8.00 7.73
C SER A 28 -7.04 6.46 7.81
N GLU A 29 -8.21 5.89 8.08
CA GLU A 29 -8.37 4.45 8.27
C GLU A 29 -8.26 3.67 6.95
N SER A 30 -7.60 2.52 6.99
CA SER A 30 -7.52 1.56 5.90
C SER A 30 -8.38 0.35 6.21
N GLY A 31 -9.12 -0.15 5.22
CA GLY A 31 -10.04 -1.25 5.42
C GLY A 31 -11.12 -1.33 4.35
N TYR A 32 -12.25 -1.93 4.71
CA TYR A 32 -13.44 -1.88 3.88
C TYR A 32 -14.70 -1.68 4.69
N LEU A 33 -15.61 -0.94 4.11
CA LEU A 33 -16.98 -0.80 4.55
C LEU A 33 -17.83 -1.86 3.86
N LYS A 34 -18.59 -2.62 4.64
CA LYS A 34 -19.55 -3.60 4.16
C LYS A 34 -20.96 -3.14 4.53
N ILE A 35 -21.82 -2.96 3.53
CA ILE A 35 -23.25 -2.72 3.72
C ILE A 35 -24.01 -3.96 3.26
N THR A 36 -24.75 -4.58 4.16
CA THR A 36 -25.54 -5.79 3.89
C THR A 36 -27.01 -5.43 3.79
N TYR A 37 -27.60 -5.71 2.63
CA TYR A 37 -29.03 -5.63 2.39
C TYR A 37 -29.63 -7.04 2.36
N TRP A 38 -30.95 -7.13 2.21
CA TRP A 38 -31.62 -8.41 2.07
C TRP A 38 -31.13 -9.22 0.87
N ASP A 39 -30.90 -8.58 -0.29
CA ASP A 39 -30.67 -9.21 -1.59
C ASP A 39 -29.25 -9.01 -2.15
N GLN A 40 -28.44 -8.16 -1.51
CA GLN A 40 -27.10 -7.83 -1.96
C GLN A 40 -26.20 -7.30 -0.84
N GLU A 41 -24.90 -7.25 -1.11
CA GLU A 41 -23.87 -6.65 -0.27
C GLU A 41 -23.08 -5.61 -1.07
N ASP A 42 -22.92 -4.40 -0.54
CA ASP A 42 -22.05 -3.37 -1.10
C ASP A 42 -20.74 -3.30 -0.30
N TYR A 43 -19.61 -3.22 -1.00
CA TYR A 43 -18.27 -3.09 -0.45
C TYR A 43 -17.62 -1.81 -0.96
N ILE A 44 -17.04 -1.02 -0.04
CA ILE A 44 -16.23 0.15 -0.37
C ILE A 44 -14.87 0.00 0.31
N PHE A 45 -13.81 0.02 -0.46
CA PHE A 45 -12.44 -0.18 0.00
C PHE A 45 -11.77 1.17 0.26
N TYR A 46 -11.11 1.31 1.41
CA TYR A 46 -10.43 2.52 1.85
C TYR A 46 -8.95 2.27 2.11
N ALA A 47 -8.09 3.15 1.62
CA ALA A 47 -6.67 3.17 1.95
C ALA A 47 -6.28 4.58 2.41
N GLY A 48 -5.74 4.69 3.63
CA GLY A 48 -5.38 5.98 4.22
C GLY A 48 -6.58 6.94 4.31
N GLY A 49 -7.78 6.43 4.59
CA GLY A 49 -9.02 7.21 4.66
C GLY A 49 -9.63 7.62 3.31
N LYS A 50 -8.98 7.29 2.18
CA LYS A 50 -9.50 7.58 0.84
C LYS A 50 -10.17 6.35 0.23
N PRO A 51 -11.36 6.48 -0.39
CA PRO A 51 -11.97 5.36 -1.08
C PRO A 51 -11.20 5.06 -2.37
N ILE A 52 -10.81 3.80 -2.59
CA ILE A 52 -9.99 3.35 -3.72
C ILE A 52 -10.72 2.39 -4.67
N GLY A 53 -11.90 1.94 -4.30
CA GLY A 53 -12.69 1.01 -5.10
C GLY A 53 -13.99 0.61 -4.41
N GLY A 54 -14.87 -0.06 -5.15
CA GLY A 54 -16.06 -0.67 -4.58
C GLY A 54 -16.71 -1.68 -5.51
N ALA A 55 -17.55 -2.53 -4.94
CA ALA A 55 -18.25 -3.59 -5.64
C ALA A 55 -19.57 -3.90 -4.95
N THR A 56 -20.59 -4.22 -5.74
CA THR A 56 -21.82 -4.84 -5.23
C THR A 56 -21.80 -6.32 -5.56
N TYR A 57 -22.25 -7.17 -4.64
CA TYR A 57 -22.47 -8.59 -4.89
C TYR A 57 -23.92 -8.95 -4.59
N ASP A 58 -24.58 -9.68 -5.48
CA ASP A 58 -25.92 -10.22 -5.21
C ASP A 58 -25.88 -11.49 -4.31
N ARG A 59 -27.05 -12.01 -3.93
CA ARG A 59 -27.18 -13.29 -3.18
C ARG A 59 -26.50 -14.49 -3.84
N GLN A 60 -26.30 -14.46 -5.16
CA GLN A 60 -25.66 -15.52 -5.93
C GLN A 60 -24.14 -15.32 -6.02
N GLY A 61 -23.63 -14.18 -5.54
CA GLY A 61 -22.23 -13.78 -5.58
C GLY A 61 -21.81 -13.12 -6.88
N ARG A 62 -22.75 -12.76 -7.75
CA ARG A 62 -22.41 -12.05 -8.98
C ARG A 62 -22.02 -10.63 -8.65
N LYS A 63 -20.86 -10.23 -9.16
CA LYS A 63 -20.29 -8.91 -8.98
C LYS A 63 -20.93 -7.89 -9.94
N MET A 64 -21.24 -6.71 -9.43
CA MET A 64 -21.69 -5.53 -10.17
C MET A 64 -20.82 -4.33 -9.80
N THR A 65 -20.68 -3.40 -10.75
CA THR A 65 -19.93 -2.15 -10.51
C THR A 65 -20.68 -1.27 -9.52
N LEU A 66 -19.95 -0.73 -8.55
CA LEU A 66 -20.46 0.25 -7.60
C LEU A 66 -19.81 1.62 -7.86
N ASP A 67 -20.61 2.68 -7.96
CA ASP A 67 -20.09 4.05 -7.89
C ASP A 67 -19.75 4.38 -6.44
N TYR A 68 -18.53 4.00 -6.05
CA TYR A 68 -18.03 4.14 -4.69
C TYR A 68 -17.67 5.59 -4.32
N LEU A 69 -17.42 6.46 -5.31
CA LEU A 69 -17.08 7.87 -5.07
C LEU A 69 -18.32 8.68 -4.71
N ASN A 70 -19.46 8.38 -5.35
CA ASN A 70 -20.73 9.03 -5.06
C ASN A 70 -21.70 8.10 -4.33
N TYR A 71 -21.17 7.15 -3.57
CA TYR A 71 -21.99 6.10 -2.95
C TYR A 71 -23.11 6.70 -2.10
N ARG A 72 -24.32 6.15 -2.30
CA ARG A 72 -25.49 6.41 -1.48
C ARG A 72 -26.15 5.10 -1.13
N ILE A 73 -26.61 5.00 0.12
CA ILE A 73 -27.42 3.89 0.57
C ILE A 73 -28.66 3.78 -0.32
N ARG A 74 -28.95 2.57 -0.80
CA ARG A 74 -30.11 2.32 -1.67
C ARG A 74 -31.41 2.22 -0.88
N ASN A 75 -31.37 1.57 0.28
CA ASN A 75 -32.48 1.42 1.21
C ASN A 75 -31.96 1.38 2.65
N TYR A 76 -32.78 1.77 3.62
CA TYR A 76 -32.36 1.78 5.03
C TYR A 76 -32.55 0.42 5.73
N ASN A 77 -32.95 -0.63 4.99
CA ASN A 77 -33.22 -1.94 5.55
C ASN A 77 -31.99 -2.84 5.40
N GLY A 78 -31.05 -2.69 6.33
CA GLY A 78 -29.80 -3.45 6.30
C GLY A 78 -28.87 -3.12 7.46
N THR A 79 -27.66 -3.67 7.39
CA THR A 79 -26.60 -3.42 8.37
C THR A 79 -25.36 -2.86 7.72
N LEU A 80 -24.57 -2.14 8.50
CA LEU A 80 -23.27 -1.60 8.12
C LEU A 80 -22.19 -2.04 9.10
N SER A 81 -21.07 -2.47 8.53
CA SER A 81 -19.86 -2.83 9.28
C SER A 81 -18.65 -2.20 8.62
N PHE A 82 -17.65 -1.82 9.41
CA PHE A 82 -16.34 -1.39 8.92
C PHE A 82 -15.26 -2.26 9.51
N TYR A 83 -14.41 -2.78 8.64
CA TYR A 83 -13.34 -3.70 8.98
C TYR A 83 -12.02 -3.08 8.61
N LYS A 84 -11.21 -2.78 9.63
CA LYS A 84 -9.87 -2.24 9.48
C LYS A 84 -8.91 -3.34 9.02
N LEU A 85 -8.10 -3.01 8.01
CA LEU A 85 -7.06 -3.86 7.45
C LEU A 85 -5.79 -3.02 7.21
N PRO A 86 -4.60 -3.64 7.23
CA PRO A 86 -3.38 -3.00 6.75
C PRO A 86 -3.53 -2.48 5.31
N THR A 87 -2.98 -1.29 5.03
CA THR A 87 -3.09 -0.64 3.71
C THR A 87 -2.69 -1.55 2.55
N LEU A 88 -1.56 -2.27 2.69
CA LEU A 88 -1.09 -3.20 1.66
C LEU A 88 -2.07 -4.34 1.39
N GLU A 89 -2.91 -4.73 2.34
CA GLU A 89 -3.89 -5.81 2.14
C GLU A 89 -5.14 -5.30 1.44
N VAL A 90 -5.55 -4.06 1.70
CA VAL A 90 -6.70 -3.46 0.99
C VAL A 90 -6.42 -3.32 -0.50
N LEU A 91 -5.17 -3.03 -0.88
CA LEU A 91 -4.79 -2.90 -2.29
C LEU A 91 -4.99 -4.21 -3.05
N VAL A 92 -4.96 -5.39 -2.41
CA VAL A 92 -5.07 -6.71 -3.05
C VAL A 92 -6.37 -6.83 -3.85
N PHE A 93 -7.46 -6.25 -3.34
CA PHE A 93 -8.77 -6.26 -3.99
C PHE A 93 -8.75 -5.54 -5.35
N LYS A 94 -7.96 -4.46 -5.49
CA LYS A 94 -7.78 -3.76 -6.78
C LYS A 94 -7.08 -4.66 -7.81
N TYR A 95 -6.13 -5.48 -7.36
CA TYR A 95 -5.36 -6.36 -8.25
C TYR A 95 -6.08 -7.67 -8.56
N LYS A 96 -7.02 -8.13 -7.71
CA LYS A 96 -7.88 -9.30 -7.96
C LYS A 96 -8.57 -9.26 -9.34
N GLU A 97 -8.88 -8.06 -9.82
CA GLU A 97 -9.64 -7.84 -11.06
C GLU A 97 -8.79 -7.83 -12.33
N LEU A 98 -7.47 -7.91 -12.20
CA LEU A 98 -6.60 -7.93 -13.37
C LEU A 98 -6.83 -9.20 -14.19
N LYS A 99 -7.03 -9.00 -15.50
CA LYS A 99 -7.30 -10.07 -16.47
C LYS A 99 -6.17 -11.12 -16.52
N PHE A 100 -4.94 -10.68 -16.27
CA PHE A 100 -3.76 -11.52 -16.14
C PHE A 100 -3.26 -11.46 -14.70
N PRO A 101 -2.95 -12.61 -14.08
CA PRO A 101 -2.42 -12.62 -12.72
C PRO A 101 -1.03 -11.97 -12.68
N THR A 102 -0.76 -11.25 -11.60
CA THR A 102 0.52 -10.61 -11.30
C THR A 102 0.96 -10.99 -9.89
N PRO A 103 2.23 -10.79 -9.49
CA PRO A 103 2.66 -11.08 -8.12
C PRO A 103 1.82 -10.35 -7.06
N TYR A 104 1.30 -9.17 -7.39
CA TYR A 104 0.47 -8.38 -6.49
C TYR A 104 -0.91 -8.98 -6.18
N ASN A 105 -1.38 -9.95 -6.98
CA ASN A 105 -2.58 -10.72 -6.68
C ASN A 105 -2.43 -11.59 -5.43
N PHE A 106 -1.20 -11.81 -4.98
CA PHE A 106 -0.84 -12.71 -3.89
C PHE A 106 -0.27 -11.98 -2.68
N VAL A 107 -0.21 -10.64 -2.71
CA VAL A 107 0.10 -9.86 -1.50
C VAL A 107 -0.94 -10.24 -0.44
N SER A 108 -0.50 -10.53 0.79
CA SER A 108 -1.28 -11.11 1.89
C SER A 108 -1.38 -12.64 1.96
N TYR A 109 -0.86 -13.38 0.96
CA TYR A 109 -0.73 -14.83 1.08
C TYR A 109 0.50 -15.23 1.90
N GLY A 110 0.31 -16.16 2.85
CA GLY A 110 1.36 -16.70 3.70
C GLY A 110 1.26 -16.23 5.14
N ASP A 111 2.24 -16.65 5.94
CA ASP A 111 2.34 -16.24 7.34
C ASP A 111 3.00 -14.87 7.43
N GLU A 112 2.39 -13.97 8.17
CA GLU A 112 2.90 -12.62 8.35
C GLU A 112 4.14 -12.65 9.27
N PHE A 113 5.31 -12.41 8.70
CA PHE A 113 6.56 -12.27 9.47
C PHE A 113 6.72 -10.84 10.00
N LEU A 114 6.26 -9.87 9.22
CA LEU A 114 6.16 -8.47 9.61
C LEU A 114 4.87 -7.89 9.01
N ALA A 115 3.96 -7.46 9.89
CA ALA A 115 2.78 -6.69 9.52
C ALA A 115 3.15 -5.50 8.64
N PRO A 116 2.33 -5.10 7.66
CA PRO A 116 2.56 -3.87 6.92
C PRO A 116 2.68 -2.67 7.87
N VAL A 117 3.88 -2.12 7.98
CA VAL A 117 4.20 -0.98 8.85
C VAL A 117 4.91 0.12 8.06
N LYS A 118 4.74 1.37 8.48
CA LYS A 118 5.41 2.50 7.83
C LYS A 118 6.93 2.41 7.98
N THR A 119 7.64 2.82 6.94
CA THR A 119 9.11 2.80 6.90
C THR A 119 9.76 3.89 7.76
N THR A 120 8.97 4.80 8.35
CA THR A 120 9.39 5.63 9.49
C THR A 120 9.68 4.79 10.74
N MET A 121 8.88 3.74 10.96
CA MET A 121 8.94 2.89 12.16
C MET A 121 9.96 1.76 12.01
N VAL A 122 10.25 1.36 10.77
CA VAL A 122 11.13 0.22 10.45
C VAL A 122 12.02 0.55 9.26
N ASP A 123 13.31 0.22 9.38
CA ASP A 123 14.29 0.31 8.29
C ASP A 123 14.24 -0.96 7.40
N PRO A 124 13.84 -0.85 6.11
CA PRO A 124 13.77 -1.99 5.21
C PRO A 124 15.09 -2.75 5.03
N ASN A 125 16.24 -2.08 5.14
CA ASN A 125 17.54 -2.76 5.05
C ASN A 125 17.79 -3.65 6.28
N ARG A 126 17.37 -3.21 7.47
CA ARG A 126 17.45 -4.04 8.68
C ARG A 126 16.47 -5.21 8.61
N VAL A 127 15.29 -5.01 8.06
CA VAL A 127 14.33 -6.10 7.79
C VAL A 127 14.96 -7.13 6.85
N LEU A 128 15.58 -6.70 5.75
CA LEU A 128 16.26 -7.60 4.83
C LEU A 128 17.39 -8.39 5.52
N GLN A 129 18.16 -7.76 6.41
CA GLN A 129 19.16 -8.47 7.23
C GLN A 129 18.55 -9.50 8.18
N GLN A 130 17.41 -9.19 8.80
CA GLN A 130 16.69 -10.12 9.67
C GLN A 130 16.18 -11.34 8.90
N VAL A 131 15.54 -11.11 7.76
CA VAL A 131 15.08 -12.13 6.81
C VAL A 131 16.23 -13.06 6.39
N LYS A 132 17.40 -12.50 6.09
CA LYS A 132 18.58 -13.28 5.74
C LYS A 132 19.04 -14.19 6.87
N ARG A 133 19.01 -13.69 8.11
CA ARG A 133 19.40 -14.46 9.31
C ARG A 133 18.38 -15.54 9.68
N SER A 134 17.09 -15.31 9.41
CA SER A 134 16.02 -16.28 9.67
C SER A 134 15.85 -17.32 8.57
N HIS A 135 16.61 -17.22 7.48
CA HIS A 135 16.50 -18.11 6.32
C HIS A 135 15.07 -18.16 5.73
N LEU A 136 14.34 -17.05 5.78
CA LEU A 136 12.94 -16.98 5.40
C LEU A 136 12.73 -17.19 3.89
N ASN A 137 11.70 -17.98 3.56
CA ASN A 137 11.16 -18.10 2.20
C ASN A 137 9.90 -17.25 2.11
N GLY A 138 9.70 -16.55 1.00
CA GLY A 138 8.53 -15.69 0.83
C GLY A 138 8.89 -14.41 0.11
N TYR A 139 8.36 -13.28 0.56
CA TYR A 139 8.57 -12.01 -0.12
C TYR A 139 8.43 -10.80 0.80
N ILE A 140 9.13 -9.71 0.44
CA ILE A 140 8.97 -8.37 1.03
C ILE A 140 8.19 -7.53 0.03
N VAL A 141 7.16 -6.82 0.50
CA VAL A 141 6.37 -5.90 -0.33
C VAL A 141 6.57 -4.49 0.19
N ILE A 142 6.74 -3.54 -0.73
CA ILE A 142 6.68 -2.11 -0.43
C ILE A 142 5.58 -1.48 -1.27
N GLY A 143 4.77 -0.64 -0.63
CA GLY A 143 3.71 0.12 -1.25
C GLY A 143 3.38 1.38 -0.47
N ASP A 144 2.50 2.21 -0.99
CA ASP A 144 1.91 3.35 -0.29
C ASP A 144 0.38 3.20 -0.22
N ASP A 145 -0.34 4.26 0.14
CA ASP A 145 -1.81 4.26 0.21
C ASP A 145 -2.48 4.08 -1.16
N GLU A 146 -1.76 4.22 -2.27
CA GLU A 146 -2.34 4.18 -3.61
C GLU A 146 -1.92 2.95 -4.43
N ASN A 147 -0.67 2.52 -4.29
CA ASN A 147 -0.09 1.49 -5.15
C ASN A 147 0.96 0.62 -4.47
N TYR A 148 1.05 -0.64 -4.90
CA TYR A 148 2.25 -1.43 -4.69
C TYR A 148 3.39 -0.90 -5.56
N LYS A 149 4.57 -0.75 -4.96
CA LYS A 149 5.75 -0.21 -5.64
C LYS A 149 6.73 -1.30 -6.02
N CYS A 150 6.99 -2.25 -5.11
CA CYS A 150 7.84 -3.37 -5.42
C CYS A 150 7.54 -4.61 -4.59
N MET A 151 8.02 -5.75 -5.09
CA MET A 151 8.05 -7.02 -4.38
C MET A 151 9.43 -7.66 -4.56
N LEU A 152 10.07 -8.03 -3.45
CA LEU A 152 11.35 -8.72 -3.41
C LEU A 152 11.10 -10.18 -3.00
N PHE A 153 11.45 -11.11 -3.88
CA PHE A 153 11.25 -12.55 -3.66
C PHE A 153 12.44 -13.15 -2.94
N LEU A 154 12.16 -14.03 -1.99
CA LEU A 154 13.12 -14.58 -1.03
C LEU A 154 13.08 -16.10 -1.01
N GLN A 155 14.26 -16.71 -1.01
CA GLN A 155 14.44 -18.15 -0.81
C GLN A 155 15.61 -18.41 0.13
N GLY A 156 15.36 -19.09 1.25
CA GLY A 156 16.36 -19.35 2.28
C GLY A 156 16.99 -18.07 2.85
N GLY A 157 16.25 -16.97 2.88
CA GLY A 157 16.70 -15.64 3.30
C GLY A 157 17.47 -14.85 2.22
N ASN A 158 17.72 -15.43 1.04
CA ASN A 158 18.41 -14.76 -0.05
C ASN A 158 17.41 -14.17 -1.04
N SER A 159 17.73 -13.00 -1.57
CA SER A 159 16.96 -12.32 -2.61
C SER A 159 17.18 -12.96 -3.98
N ILE A 160 16.13 -13.59 -4.52
CA ILE A 160 16.21 -14.34 -5.78
C ILE A 160 15.76 -13.51 -6.99
N ALA A 161 14.84 -12.58 -6.78
CA ALA A 161 14.34 -11.69 -7.80
C ALA A 161 13.72 -10.44 -7.17
N PHE A 162 13.64 -9.37 -7.95
CA PHE A 162 13.02 -8.11 -7.58
C PHE A 162 12.05 -7.67 -8.67
N TYR A 163 10.81 -7.37 -8.30
CA TYR A 163 9.79 -6.84 -9.20
C TYR A 163 9.45 -5.41 -8.78
N ASN A 164 9.58 -4.46 -9.70
CA ASN A 164 9.35 -3.02 -9.43
C ASN A 164 7.99 -2.51 -9.96
N GLY A 165 7.03 -3.41 -10.17
CA GLY A 165 5.75 -3.10 -10.79
C GLY A 165 5.78 -3.00 -12.32
N LYS A 166 6.95 -3.09 -12.96
CA LYS A 166 7.11 -3.04 -14.42
C LYS A 166 7.90 -4.22 -14.98
N GLN A 167 8.96 -4.62 -14.30
CA GLN A 167 9.87 -5.65 -14.77
C GLN A 167 10.42 -6.49 -13.62
N PHE A 168 10.80 -7.73 -13.94
CA PHE A 168 11.53 -8.62 -13.05
C PHE A 168 13.04 -8.49 -13.26
N ILE A 169 13.77 -8.35 -12.16
CA ILE A 169 15.22 -8.31 -12.11
C ILE A 169 15.67 -9.55 -11.35
N ARG A 170 16.54 -10.39 -11.95
CA ARG A 170 16.98 -11.67 -11.36
C ARG A 170 18.48 -11.76 -11.10
N LYS A 171 19.26 -10.82 -11.62
CA LYS A 171 20.72 -10.76 -11.43
C LYS A 171 21.16 -9.31 -11.25
N GLY A 172 22.17 -9.09 -10.42
CA GLY A 172 22.84 -7.79 -10.25
C GLY A 172 22.42 -7.04 -8.97
N ASN A 173 22.70 -5.73 -8.96
CA ASN A 173 22.43 -4.87 -7.83
C ASN A 173 21.25 -3.95 -8.14
N VAL A 174 20.31 -3.84 -7.20
CA VAL A 174 19.14 -2.97 -7.28
C VAL A 174 19.19 -1.97 -6.14
N ARG A 175 19.17 -0.68 -6.47
CA ARG A 175 18.94 0.39 -5.50
C ARG A 175 17.50 0.86 -5.68
N PHE A 176 16.66 0.66 -4.67
CA PHE A 176 15.25 0.99 -4.73
C PHE A 176 14.91 2.14 -3.78
N SER A 177 14.26 3.16 -4.32
CA SER A 177 13.90 4.36 -3.56
C SER A 177 12.64 4.15 -2.73
N VAL A 178 12.71 4.49 -1.45
CA VAL A 178 11.62 4.37 -0.47
C VAL A 178 11.33 5.73 0.14
N LYS A 179 10.06 6.12 0.20
CA LYS A 179 9.63 7.36 0.87
C LYS A 179 9.32 7.06 2.33
N ARG A 180 10.06 7.67 3.26
CA ARG A 180 10.03 7.25 4.66
C ARG A 180 8.65 7.41 5.29
N GLU A 181 7.99 8.53 5.01
CA GLU A 181 6.72 8.93 5.63
C GLU A 181 5.47 8.23 5.08
N THR A 182 5.53 7.80 3.81
CA THR A 182 4.36 7.28 3.09
C THR A 182 4.41 5.79 2.84
N ASP A 183 5.62 5.21 2.77
CA ASP A 183 5.75 3.83 2.32
C ASP A 183 5.60 2.87 3.48
N TYR A 184 4.90 1.78 3.22
CA TYR A 184 4.75 0.63 4.09
C TYR A 184 5.66 -0.49 3.61
N VAL A 185 6.19 -1.26 4.56
CA VAL A 185 6.89 -2.51 4.32
C VAL A 185 6.15 -3.64 5.01
N GLY A 186 5.88 -4.72 4.28
CA GLY A 186 5.31 -5.96 4.82
C GLY A 186 6.17 -7.15 4.41
N VAL A 187 6.25 -8.17 5.27
CA VAL A 187 7.00 -9.40 5.00
C VAL A 187 6.13 -10.61 5.25
N TYR A 188 6.03 -11.45 4.23
CA TYR A 188 5.22 -12.66 4.24
C TYR A 188 6.12 -13.88 4.02
N SER A 189 5.98 -14.86 4.89
CA SER A 189 6.62 -16.16 4.81
C SER A 189 5.72 -17.13 4.06
N THR A 190 6.27 -17.88 3.11
CA THR A 190 5.52 -18.84 2.29
C THR A 190 6.30 -20.14 2.13
N GLU A 191 5.69 -21.09 1.42
CA GLU A 191 6.38 -22.26 0.90
C GLU A 191 7.55 -21.82 -0.01
N PRO A 192 8.71 -22.52 0.03
CA PRO A 192 9.88 -22.18 -0.79
C PRO A 192 9.59 -22.15 -2.29
N GLU A 193 8.87 -23.16 -2.79
CA GLU A 193 8.54 -23.32 -4.20
C GLU A 193 7.59 -22.22 -4.68
N PHE A 194 6.71 -21.74 -3.81
CA PHE A 194 5.76 -20.68 -4.15
C PHE A 194 6.46 -19.36 -4.48
N SER A 195 7.43 -18.94 -3.67
CA SER A 195 8.20 -17.71 -3.93
C SER A 195 8.97 -17.78 -5.24
N LEU A 196 9.55 -18.94 -5.56
CA LEU A 196 10.20 -19.18 -6.86
C LEU A 196 9.21 -19.04 -8.02
N LEU A 197 8.03 -19.66 -7.93
CA LEU A 197 7.01 -19.58 -8.98
C LEU A 197 6.48 -18.16 -9.17
N LEU A 198 6.22 -17.42 -8.08
CA LEU A 198 5.85 -16.01 -8.17
C LEU A 198 6.92 -15.17 -8.86
N SER A 199 8.20 -15.46 -8.58
CA SER A 199 9.32 -14.78 -9.22
C SER A 199 9.43 -15.04 -10.73
N CYS A 200 8.66 -15.98 -11.29
CA CYS A 200 8.65 -16.36 -12.71
C CYS A 200 7.37 -15.96 -13.45
N MET A 201 6.51 -15.14 -12.85
CA MET A 201 5.20 -14.80 -13.44
C MET A 201 5.26 -13.96 -14.72
N ASP A 202 6.38 -13.31 -15.04
CA ASP A 202 6.61 -12.70 -16.37
C ASP A 202 6.72 -13.72 -17.50
N THR A 203 6.92 -15.00 -17.19
CA THR A 203 7.00 -16.08 -18.19
C THR A 203 5.66 -16.72 -18.50
N LEU A 204 4.58 -16.28 -17.83
CA LEU A 204 3.25 -16.87 -18.00
C LEU A 204 2.81 -16.84 -19.46
N LYS A 205 2.50 -18.02 -19.99
CA LYS A 205 1.88 -18.19 -21.32
C LYS A 205 0.58 -18.96 -21.14
N LEU A 206 -0.50 -18.41 -21.71
CA LEU A 206 -1.80 -19.08 -21.67
C LEU A 206 -1.74 -20.29 -22.62
N ASP A 207 -1.87 -21.49 -22.06
CA ASP A 207 -1.85 -22.74 -22.83
C ASP A 207 -3.26 -23.23 -23.15
N GLU A 208 -4.12 -23.26 -22.13
CA GLU A 208 -5.46 -23.85 -22.22
C GLU A 208 -6.48 -22.97 -21.47
N GLU A 209 -7.72 -22.92 -21.97
CA GLU A 209 -8.87 -22.28 -21.32
C GLU A 209 -10.04 -23.28 -21.31
N TYR A 210 -10.67 -23.45 -20.15
CA TYR A 210 -11.73 -24.43 -19.92
C TYR A 210 -12.92 -23.75 -19.26
N ASP A 211 -14.12 -24.21 -19.61
CA ASP A 211 -15.29 -24.07 -18.75
C ASP A 211 -15.44 -25.36 -17.94
N PHE A 212 -15.80 -25.25 -16.65
CA PHE A 212 -16.08 -26.42 -15.82
C PHE A 212 -17.29 -26.19 -14.92
N LYS A 213 -18.04 -27.26 -14.68
CA LYS A 213 -19.35 -27.26 -14.03
C LYS A 213 -19.43 -28.04 -12.74
N SER A 214 -18.39 -28.79 -12.41
CA SER A 214 -18.35 -29.59 -11.20
C SER A 214 -16.93 -29.70 -10.64
N LYS A 215 -16.86 -30.19 -9.40
CA LYS A 215 -15.58 -30.44 -8.73
C LYS A 215 -14.80 -31.56 -9.43
N GLU A 216 -15.50 -32.60 -9.91
CA GLU A 216 -14.90 -33.75 -10.58
C GLU A 216 -14.24 -33.34 -11.91
N GLU A 217 -14.82 -32.37 -12.63
CA GLU A 217 -14.20 -31.81 -13.83
C GLU A 217 -12.90 -31.06 -13.51
N LEU A 218 -12.89 -30.26 -12.43
CA LEU A 218 -11.67 -29.59 -11.97
C LEU A 218 -10.59 -30.61 -11.55
N GLU A 219 -10.97 -31.63 -10.76
CA GLU A 219 -10.06 -32.69 -10.31
C GLU A 219 -9.48 -33.49 -11.49
N ALA A 220 -10.24 -33.68 -12.58
CA ALA A 220 -9.75 -34.31 -13.80
C ALA A 220 -8.67 -33.46 -14.50
N ILE A 221 -8.83 -32.12 -14.52
CA ILE A 221 -7.83 -31.19 -15.07
C ILE A 221 -6.56 -31.20 -14.20
N GLU A 222 -6.72 -31.15 -12.86
CA GLU A 222 -5.60 -31.25 -11.91
C GLU A 222 -4.80 -32.56 -12.09
N LYS A 223 -5.51 -33.68 -12.29
CA LYS A 223 -4.88 -34.98 -12.55
C LYS A 223 -4.14 -35.02 -13.89
N SER A 224 -4.68 -34.38 -14.92
CA SER A 224 -4.02 -34.23 -16.22
C SER A 224 -2.68 -33.49 -16.07
N ILE A 225 -2.68 -32.34 -15.38
CA ILE A 225 -1.47 -31.53 -15.09
C ILE A 225 -0.42 -32.36 -14.34
N THR A 226 -0.86 -33.07 -13.30
CA THR A 226 0.00 -33.94 -12.50
C THR A 226 0.63 -35.03 -13.38
N SER A 227 -0.16 -35.69 -14.23
CA SER A 227 0.32 -36.76 -15.10
C SER A 227 1.32 -36.29 -16.16
N ARG A 228 1.13 -35.08 -16.69
CA ARG A 228 2.01 -34.44 -17.68
C ARG A 228 3.29 -33.87 -17.06
N LYS A 229 3.37 -33.84 -15.72
CA LYS A 229 4.45 -33.20 -14.96
C LYS A 229 4.62 -31.73 -15.33
N SER A 230 3.52 -31.02 -15.58
CA SER A 230 3.56 -29.62 -15.99
C SER A 230 3.91 -28.68 -14.83
N THR A 231 4.61 -27.60 -15.14
CA THR A 231 4.81 -26.46 -14.23
C THR A 231 3.88 -25.33 -14.67
N CYS A 232 2.88 -24.99 -13.87
CA CYS A 232 1.82 -24.08 -14.30
C CYS A 232 1.11 -23.38 -13.14
N LEU A 233 0.41 -22.30 -13.49
CA LEU A 233 -0.60 -21.63 -12.68
C LEU A 233 -1.98 -21.92 -13.27
N LEU A 234 -2.85 -22.52 -12.47
CA LEU A 234 -4.29 -22.54 -12.69
C LEU A 234 -4.90 -21.27 -12.11
N ASP A 235 -5.71 -20.58 -12.92
CA ASP A 235 -6.44 -19.38 -12.54
C ASP A 235 -7.92 -19.57 -12.88
N ALA A 236 -8.74 -19.81 -11.87
CA ALA A 236 -10.16 -20.09 -12.01
C ALA A 236 -11.01 -18.94 -11.47
N THR A 237 -11.94 -18.45 -12.28
CA THR A 237 -13.02 -17.56 -11.82
C THR A 237 -14.24 -18.41 -11.53
N LEU A 238 -14.67 -18.43 -10.27
CA LEU A 238 -15.82 -19.18 -9.80
C LEU A 238 -17.12 -18.39 -10.00
N SER A 239 -18.23 -19.10 -10.13
CA SER A 239 -19.54 -18.50 -10.39
C SER A 239 -20.02 -17.56 -9.28
N ASN A 240 -19.49 -17.71 -8.07
CA ASN A 240 -19.80 -16.88 -6.89
C ASN A 240 -18.92 -15.60 -6.78
N GLY A 241 -18.06 -15.35 -7.77
CA GLY A 241 -17.15 -14.20 -7.82
C GLY A 241 -15.80 -14.41 -7.14
N ASP A 242 -15.55 -15.58 -6.54
CA ASP A 242 -14.25 -15.91 -5.99
C ASP A 242 -13.27 -16.28 -7.09
N ARG A 243 -11.98 -16.07 -6.82
CA ARG A 243 -10.91 -16.43 -7.73
C ARG A 243 -10.00 -17.45 -7.07
N LEU A 244 -9.76 -18.55 -7.76
CA LEU A 244 -8.97 -19.66 -7.31
C LEU A 244 -7.65 -19.70 -8.07
N TYR A 245 -6.54 -19.75 -7.34
CA TYR A 245 -5.22 -19.98 -7.91
C TYR A 245 -4.67 -21.32 -7.46
N GLN A 246 -4.06 -22.08 -8.36
CA GLN A 246 -3.29 -23.27 -7.98
C GLN A 246 -1.95 -23.31 -8.70
N PHE A 247 -0.90 -23.57 -7.94
CA PHE A 247 0.44 -23.67 -8.47
C PHE A 247 0.91 -25.12 -8.49
N PHE A 248 1.45 -25.52 -9.63
CA PHE A 248 2.08 -26.83 -9.82
C PHE A 248 3.52 -26.63 -10.27
N TYR A 249 4.42 -27.45 -9.75
CA TYR A 249 5.83 -27.50 -10.16
C TYR A 249 6.20 -28.92 -10.56
N SER A 250 6.54 -29.14 -11.83
CA SER A 250 6.82 -30.47 -12.38
C SER A 250 5.72 -31.50 -12.09
N GLY A 251 4.45 -31.07 -12.09
CA GLY A 251 3.27 -31.87 -11.75
C GLY A 251 2.99 -32.01 -10.25
N ALA A 252 3.91 -31.62 -9.37
CA ALA A 252 3.64 -31.61 -7.94
C ALA A 252 2.77 -30.40 -7.58
N PHE A 253 1.69 -30.65 -6.84
CA PHE A 253 0.87 -29.60 -6.25
C PHE A 253 1.67 -28.84 -5.19
N ILE A 254 1.78 -27.53 -5.34
CA ILE A 254 2.47 -26.66 -4.39
C ILE A 254 1.48 -26.01 -3.44
N VAL A 255 0.52 -25.26 -3.99
CA VAL A 255 -0.43 -24.50 -3.20
C VAL A 255 -1.72 -24.25 -3.96
N ARG A 256 -2.82 -24.15 -3.20
CA ARG A 256 -4.15 -23.75 -3.65
C ARG A 256 -4.57 -22.53 -2.84
N ILE A 257 -4.80 -21.41 -3.50
CA ILE A 257 -5.13 -20.14 -2.88
C ILE A 257 -6.51 -19.71 -3.34
N LEU A 258 -7.44 -19.56 -2.40
CA LEU A 258 -8.75 -19.00 -2.67
C LEU A 258 -8.73 -17.51 -2.30
N HIS A 259 -9.04 -16.67 -3.27
CA HIS A 259 -9.23 -15.24 -3.11
C HIS A 259 -10.73 -14.95 -3.08
N SER A 260 -11.27 -14.84 -1.86
CA SER A 260 -12.67 -14.53 -1.62
C SER A 260 -12.94 -13.02 -1.78
N ARG A 261 -14.07 -12.53 -1.30
CA ARG A 261 -14.40 -11.09 -1.27
C ARG A 261 -13.58 -10.31 -0.24
N GLU A 262 -13.15 -10.98 0.83
CA GLU A 262 -12.64 -10.33 2.04
C GLU A 262 -11.23 -10.84 2.43
N GLU A 263 -10.80 -11.98 1.88
CA GLU A 263 -9.54 -12.61 2.27
C GLU A 263 -8.88 -13.40 1.15
N LEU A 264 -7.58 -13.63 1.34
CA LEU A 264 -6.77 -14.54 0.57
C LEU A 264 -6.27 -15.64 1.50
N ALA A 265 -6.62 -16.90 1.23
CA ALA A 265 -6.29 -17.99 2.13
C ALA A 265 -5.91 -19.26 1.36
N SER A 266 -5.05 -20.08 1.98
CA SER A 266 -4.83 -21.44 1.50
C SER A 266 -6.13 -22.24 1.67
N ALA A 267 -6.56 -22.89 0.60
CA ALA A 267 -7.78 -23.68 0.60
C ALA A 267 -7.44 -25.15 0.41
N SER A 268 -7.75 -25.98 1.40
CA SER A 268 -7.59 -27.43 1.27
C SER A 268 -8.68 -28.04 0.39
N ARG A 269 -9.88 -27.47 0.41
CA ARG A 269 -11.06 -27.90 -0.35
C ARG A 269 -11.83 -26.71 -0.87
N ILE A 270 -12.51 -26.91 -1.99
CA ILE A 270 -13.40 -25.92 -2.60
C ILE A 270 -14.71 -26.63 -2.87
N ASP A 271 -15.80 -25.98 -2.48
CA ASP A 271 -17.14 -26.45 -2.77
C ASP A 271 -17.60 -25.84 -4.11
N ILE A 272 -17.60 -26.66 -5.16
CA ILE A 272 -18.11 -26.28 -6.47
C ILE A 272 -19.46 -26.95 -6.63
N LYS A 273 -20.53 -26.15 -6.59
CA LYS A 273 -21.89 -26.67 -6.78
C LYS A 273 -22.04 -27.22 -8.20
N PRO A 274 -22.63 -28.42 -8.37
CA PRO A 274 -22.85 -28.98 -9.70
C PRO A 274 -23.69 -28.05 -10.59
N GLY A 275 -23.30 -27.94 -11.86
CA GLY A 275 -24.00 -27.14 -12.86
C GLY A 275 -23.73 -25.64 -12.81
N THR A 276 -22.76 -25.19 -11.99
CA THR A 276 -22.29 -23.80 -11.98
C THR A 276 -21.44 -23.51 -13.22
N GLU A 277 -21.43 -22.27 -13.69
CA GLU A 277 -20.57 -21.86 -14.81
C GLU A 277 -19.30 -21.23 -14.26
N ASN A 278 -18.20 -21.98 -14.29
CA ASN A 278 -16.88 -21.51 -13.87
C ASN A 278 -15.92 -21.52 -15.05
N ARG A 279 -14.95 -20.60 -15.03
CA ARG A 279 -13.92 -20.49 -16.07
C ARG A 279 -12.55 -20.75 -15.47
N LEU A 280 -11.73 -21.48 -16.20
CA LEU A 280 -10.37 -21.83 -15.79
C LEU A 280 -9.40 -21.49 -16.92
N LYS A 281 -8.29 -20.86 -16.56
CA LYS A 281 -7.13 -20.66 -17.44
C LYS A 281 -5.94 -21.41 -16.89
N VAL A 282 -5.21 -22.08 -17.77
CA VAL A 282 -3.97 -22.77 -17.46
C VAL A 282 -2.83 -21.98 -18.09
N PHE A 283 -1.95 -21.45 -17.24
CA PHE A 283 -0.75 -20.75 -17.68
C PHE A 283 0.49 -21.60 -17.44
N SER A 284 1.27 -21.92 -18.46
CA SER A 284 2.62 -22.48 -18.27
C SER A 284 3.54 -21.45 -17.61
N ILE A 285 4.47 -21.94 -16.80
CA ILE A 285 5.53 -21.12 -16.17
C ILE A 285 6.88 -21.70 -16.54
N ASP A 286 7.74 -20.88 -17.15
CA ASP A 286 9.12 -21.25 -17.44
C ASP A 286 9.99 -20.94 -16.21
N VAL A 287 10.35 -21.97 -15.44
CA VAL A 287 11.21 -21.84 -14.26
C VAL A 287 12.68 -22.04 -14.66
N PRO A 288 13.58 -21.08 -14.36
CA PRO A 288 14.99 -21.21 -14.72
C PRO A 288 15.69 -22.32 -13.91
N LEU A 289 16.69 -22.97 -14.53
CA LEU A 289 17.52 -23.98 -13.87
C LEU A 289 18.39 -23.40 -12.74
N GLU A 290 18.82 -22.14 -12.90
CA GLU A 290 19.56 -21.40 -11.88
C GLU A 290 18.64 -20.38 -11.22
N ILE A 291 18.58 -20.43 -9.89
CA ILE A 291 17.90 -19.42 -9.08
C ILE A 291 18.66 -18.09 -9.22
N GLY A 292 17.90 -17.00 -9.40
CA GLY A 292 18.47 -15.66 -9.48
C GLY A 292 19.17 -15.24 -8.19
N SER A 293 20.00 -14.21 -8.29
CA SER A 293 20.65 -13.59 -7.13
C SER A 293 20.71 -12.09 -7.35
N VAL A 294 19.96 -11.36 -6.52
CA VAL A 294 19.87 -9.90 -6.59
C VAL A 294 20.29 -9.31 -5.27
N ASN A 295 21.20 -8.35 -5.29
CA ASN A 295 21.50 -7.57 -4.10
C ASN A 295 20.63 -6.32 -4.10
N VAL A 296 19.72 -6.21 -3.14
CA VAL A 296 18.83 -5.06 -3.02
C VAL A 296 19.31 -4.14 -1.90
N GLU A 297 19.39 -2.85 -2.19
CA GLU A 297 19.59 -1.78 -1.22
C GLU A 297 18.37 -0.85 -1.27
N PHE A 298 17.72 -0.64 -0.13
CA PHE A 298 16.66 0.34 -0.02
C PHE A 298 17.27 1.70 0.34
N VAL A 299 17.17 2.66 -0.56
CA VAL A 299 17.64 4.03 -0.34
C VAL A 299 16.43 4.90 -0.04
N TYR A 300 16.51 5.76 0.98
CA TYR A 300 15.42 6.69 1.23
C TYR A 300 15.47 7.79 0.17
N GLU A 301 14.34 8.07 -0.46
CA GLU A 301 14.19 9.20 -1.40
C GLU A 301 14.52 10.53 -0.68
N ASP A 302 14.28 10.55 0.63
CA ASP A 302 14.64 11.63 1.54
C ASP A 302 16.13 11.63 1.95
N ALA A 303 16.89 10.57 1.66
CA ALA A 303 18.35 10.53 1.91
C ALA A 303 19.16 11.15 0.75
N ASP A 304 18.60 11.21 -0.46
CA ASP A 304 19.13 12.01 -1.57
C ASP A 304 18.40 13.33 -1.79
N ARG A 305 17.36 13.59 -0.98
CA ARG A 305 17.24 14.94 -0.46
C ARG A 305 18.35 15.10 0.60
N LYS A 306 19.52 15.56 0.12
CA LYS A 306 19.90 16.91 0.57
C LYS A 306 18.64 17.74 0.40
N VAL A 307 17.83 17.78 1.45
CA VAL A 307 16.90 18.86 1.65
C VAL A 307 17.90 20.01 1.78
N TYR A 308 18.26 20.59 0.63
CA TYR A 308 18.25 22.03 0.56
C TYR A 308 16.79 22.43 0.86
N THR A 309 16.31 22.21 2.10
CA THR A 309 15.89 23.35 2.89
C THR A 309 17.09 24.22 2.70
N SER A 310 16.98 25.15 1.76
CA SER A 310 17.85 26.30 1.75
C SER A 310 17.55 26.95 3.10
N TYR A 311 18.14 26.39 4.15
CA TYR A 311 18.18 26.99 5.44
C TYR A 311 18.80 28.33 5.14
N VAL A 312 18.08 29.37 5.53
CA VAL A 312 18.62 30.69 5.34
C VAL A 312 19.94 30.71 6.10
N PRO A 313 21.07 31.05 5.45
CA PRO A 313 22.37 31.09 6.12
C PRO A 313 22.26 31.83 7.45
N GLU A 314 22.90 31.30 8.50
CA GLU A 314 22.80 31.87 9.86
C GLU A 314 23.17 33.36 9.90
N ASP A 315 24.06 33.81 9.00
CA ASP A 315 24.43 35.22 8.87
C ASP A 315 23.25 36.09 8.38
N LYS A 316 22.38 35.57 7.51
CA LYS A 316 21.16 36.26 7.06
C LYS A 316 20.12 36.35 8.18
N VAL A 317 19.93 35.27 8.96
CA VAL A 317 19.02 35.27 10.13
C VAL A 317 19.53 36.25 11.21
N THR A 318 20.84 36.24 11.46
CA THR A 318 21.49 37.17 12.41
C THR A 318 21.34 38.63 11.96
N LYS A 319 21.49 38.92 10.66
CA LYS A 319 21.28 40.26 10.09
C LYS A 319 19.81 40.69 10.21
N LEU A 320 18.85 39.81 9.92
CA LEU A 320 17.43 40.08 10.08
C LEU A 320 17.08 40.46 11.54
N LYS A 321 17.58 39.68 12.50
CA LYS A 321 17.44 39.94 13.94
C LYS A 321 18.01 41.30 14.33
N LYS A 322 19.20 41.64 13.82
CA LYS A 322 19.82 42.95 14.06
C LYS A 322 18.97 44.09 13.50
N PHE A 323 18.47 43.98 12.27
CA PHE A 323 17.62 45.00 11.66
C PHE A 323 16.31 45.20 12.42
N PHE A 324 15.69 44.11 12.89
CA PHE A 324 14.49 44.20 13.70
C PHE A 324 14.74 44.90 15.05
N ILE A 325 15.83 44.54 15.74
CA ILE A 325 16.19 45.15 17.03
C ILE A 325 16.56 46.63 16.86
N GLU A 326 17.23 47.01 15.77
CA GLU A 326 17.57 48.40 15.47
C GLU A 326 16.32 49.29 15.32
N GLU A 327 15.25 48.78 14.70
CA GLU A 327 14.03 49.57 14.44
C GLU A 327 13.02 49.53 15.60
N ILE A 328 13.02 48.48 16.43
CA ILE A 328 12.16 48.34 17.61
C ILE A 328 12.80 48.94 18.88
N GLY A 329 14.14 48.94 18.97
CA GLY A 329 14.88 49.38 20.14
C GLY A 329 15.01 48.29 21.24
N PRO A 330 15.19 48.66 22.52
CA PRO A 330 15.67 47.75 23.57
C PRO A 330 14.77 46.55 23.86
N ILE A 331 13.48 46.60 23.49
CA ILE A 331 12.55 45.47 23.64
C ILE A 331 12.62 44.44 22.50
N GLY A 332 13.33 44.74 21.41
CA GLY A 332 13.34 43.93 20.19
C GLY A 332 13.86 42.51 20.39
N SER A 333 14.85 42.33 21.27
CA SER A 333 15.38 40.99 21.58
C SER A 333 14.35 40.10 22.29
N PHE A 334 13.51 40.69 23.14
CA PHE A 334 12.44 39.96 23.83
C PHE A 334 11.31 39.60 22.87
N LEU A 335 10.89 40.54 22.01
CA LEU A 335 9.86 40.31 21.01
C LEU A 335 10.28 39.26 19.98
N TRP A 336 11.54 39.30 19.53
CA TRP A 336 12.11 38.29 18.63
C TRP A 336 11.93 36.86 19.17
N ASN A 337 12.38 36.62 20.41
CA ASN A 337 12.27 35.30 21.05
C ASN A 337 10.80 34.89 21.27
N ARG A 338 9.92 35.85 21.60
CA ARG A 338 8.49 35.61 21.76
C ARG A 338 7.85 35.17 20.44
N ILE A 339 8.16 35.87 19.35
CA ILE A 339 7.61 35.63 18.01
C ILE A 339 8.06 34.27 17.46
N LEU A 340 9.34 33.92 17.63
CA LEU A 340 9.82 32.59 17.23
C LEU A 340 9.09 31.48 17.98
N LYS A 341 8.97 31.61 19.31
CA LYS A 341 8.30 30.62 20.15
C LYS A 341 6.80 30.51 19.86
N SER A 342 6.09 31.62 19.65
CA SER A 342 4.64 31.61 19.37
C SER A 342 4.29 31.01 18.02
N ASN A 343 5.22 31.04 17.06
CA ASN A 343 5.04 30.50 15.71
C ASN A 343 5.74 29.15 15.50
N GLY A 344 6.30 28.54 16.55
CA GLY A 344 6.98 27.25 16.47
C GLY A 344 8.25 27.26 15.61
N LEU A 345 8.91 28.41 15.50
CA LEU A 345 10.11 28.60 14.67
C LEU A 345 11.39 28.42 15.49
N ASP A 346 12.39 27.76 14.90
CA ASP A 346 13.75 27.60 15.45
C ASP A 346 14.72 28.50 14.68
N GLU A 347 15.40 29.42 15.37
CA GLU A 347 16.35 30.40 14.80
C GLU A 347 17.45 29.71 13.99
N ALA A 348 17.88 28.51 14.38
CA ALA A 348 18.95 27.77 13.71
C ALA A 348 18.46 26.93 12.51
N LYS A 349 17.14 26.82 12.30
CA LYS A 349 16.55 25.90 11.31
C LYS A 349 15.43 26.54 10.49
N LEU A 350 15.56 27.82 10.14
CA LEU A 350 14.59 28.52 9.31
C LEU A 350 14.70 28.11 7.84
N SER A 351 13.62 27.57 7.26
CA SER A 351 13.49 27.42 5.80
C SER A 351 13.31 28.79 5.11
N LYS A 352 13.43 28.87 3.78
CA LYS A 352 13.13 30.11 3.04
C LYS A 352 11.70 30.58 3.26
N ASP A 353 10.74 29.67 3.20
CA ASP A 353 9.32 29.98 3.39
C ASP A 353 9.05 30.48 4.82
N ASP A 354 9.72 29.88 5.81
CA ASP A 354 9.62 30.33 7.21
C ASP A 354 10.30 31.68 7.42
N PHE A 355 11.39 31.96 6.71
CA PHE A 355 12.06 33.26 6.74
C PHE A 355 11.18 34.36 6.14
N GLU A 356 10.54 34.13 4.99
CA GLU A 356 9.60 35.09 4.39
C GLU A 356 8.38 35.34 5.29
N LYS A 357 7.82 34.28 5.88
CA LYS A 357 6.75 34.41 6.88
C LYS A 357 7.21 35.22 8.10
N LEU A 358 8.40 34.92 8.61
CA LEU A 358 8.97 35.64 9.75
C LEU A 358 9.17 37.13 9.44
N VAL A 359 9.69 37.48 8.25
CA VAL A 359 9.83 38.89 7.81
C VAL A 359 8.49 39.63 7.84
N ASN A 360 7.41 39.00 7.36
CA ASN A 360 6.08 39.60 7.37
C ASN A 360 5.54 39.79 8.80
N ILE A 361 5.72 38.79 9.68
CA ILE A 361 5.30 38.88 11.08
C ILE A 361 6.08 40.00 11.80
N LEU A 362 7.39 40.07 11.60
CA LEU A 362 8.24 41.11 12.20
C LEU A 362 7.87 42.51 11.70
N ARG A 363 7.53 42.65 10.41
CA ARG A 363 7.05 43.91 9.84
C ARG A 363 5.79 44.40 10.55
N ASP A 364 4.84 43.51 10.78
CA ASP A 364 3.54 43.86 11.36
C ASP A 364 3.64 44.17 12.87
N GLU A 365 4.71 43.72 13.53
CA GLU A 365 5.03 44.03 14.93
C GLU A 365 5.74 45.40 15.10
N ILE A 366 6.20 46.05 14.04
CA ILE A 366 6.80 47.40 14.10
C ILE A 366 5.69 48.47 14.08
N PRO A 367 5.46 49.20 15.20
CA PRO A 367 4.29 50.07 15.31
C PRO A 367 4.39 51.32 14.42
N ASP A 368 5.58 51.90 14.28
CA ASP A 368 5.81 53.13 13.50
C ASP A 368 6.05 52.82 12.02
N GLU A 369 5.32 53.52 11.16
CA GLU A 369 5.33 53.32 9.71
C GLU A 369 6.69 53.64 9.07
N ARG A 370 7.38 54.70 9.54
CA ARG A 370 8.71 55.07 9.01
C ARG A 370 9.76 54.02 9.38
N HIS A 371 9.68 53.46 10.58
CA HIS A 371 10.57 52.39 11.03
C HIS A 371 10.28 51.06 10.32
N ARG A 372 9.02 50.79 10.00
CA ARG A 372 8.59 49.63 9.22
C ARG A 372 9.13 49.67 7.79
N ASP A 373 9.04 50.82 7.13
CA ASP A 373 9.57 51.02 5.78
C ASP A 373 11.09 50.84 5.73
N LYS A 374 11.81 51.40 6.72
CA LYS A 374 13.26 51.21 6.88
C LYS A 374 13.65 49.76 7.10
N PHE A 375 12.88 49.02 7.90
CA PHE A 375 13.09 47.59 8.11
C PHE A 375 12.97 46.81 6.79
N ILE A 376 11.91 47.05 6.01
CA ILE A 376 11.71 46.39 4.72
C ILE A 376 12.79 46.75 3.69
N GLU A 377 13.24 48.02 3.67
CA GLU A 377 14.34 48.43 2.83
C GLU A 377 15.64 47.69 3.18
N LYS A 378 15.94 47.54 4.47
CA LYS A 378 17.10 46.76 4.96
C LYS A 378 16.97 45.27 4.61
N VAL A 379 15.78 44.70 4.70
CA VAL A 379 15.53 43.28 4.38
C VAL A 379 15.66 43.00 2.88
N ARG A 380 15.18 43.89 2.00
CA ARG A 380 15.36 43.73 0.53
C ARG A 380 16.83 43.68 0.10
N ARG A 381 17.70 44.37 0.83
CA ARG A 381 19.17 44.32 0.62
C ARG A 381 19.81 43.01 1.09
N LEU A 382 19.08 42.13 1.78
CA LEU A 382 19.50 40.76 2.12
C LEU A 382 19.08 39.73 1.06
N GLU A 383 18.14 40.08 0.18
CA GLU A 383 17.61 39.20 -0.87
C GLU A 383 18.43 39.26 -2.17
N THR A 384 19.22 40.33 -2.35
CA THR A 384 20.28 40.48 -3.36
C THR A 384 21.58 39.85 -2.86
#